data_AF-A0A8J7J6Q1-F1
#
_entry.id   AF-A0A8J7J6Q1-F1
#
_cell.length_a   1.000
_cell.length_b   1.000
_cell.length_c   1.000
_cell.angle_alpha   90.00
_cell.angle_beta   90.00
_cell.angle_gamma   90.00
#
_symmetry.space_group_name_H-M   'P 1'
#
loop_
_entity.id
_entity.type
_entity.pdbx_description
1 polymer ?
#
loop_
_entity_poly.entity_id
_entity_poly.type
_entity_poly.pdbx_seq_one_letter_code
_entity_poly.pdbx_strand_id
1 'polypeptide(L)'
;MKYKIFENPEWKTVKFSEDEYFDLDPGEKAEWDSVRWHNDLRDYLDLEKISIQYVEVVVIDSISGISKSLNSTFWNEGENEITEVVVSGKTSYHETIISVKIQEAPIVFEILRFHYENNLPVLSYHGFIKRNEDGSEEERIVYTISKERER
;
A
#
# COMPACT_ATOMS: atom_id res chain seq x y z
N MET A 1 3.72 1.55 13.42
CA MET A 1 2.40 1.32 12.81
C MET A 1 1.31 1.68 13.81
N LYS A 2 0.21 2.25 13.34
CA LYS A 2 -1.05 2.36 14.07
C LYS A 2 -2.14 1.63 13.29
N TYR A 3 -3.13 1.11 13.98
CA TYR A 3 -4.26 0.46 13.33
C TYR A 3 -5.54 0.67 14.13
N LYS A 4 -6.66 0.44 13.46
CA LYS A 4 -8.00 0.47 14.04
C LYS A 4 -8.84 -0.63 13.41
N ILE A 5 -9.64 -1.31 14.23
CA ILE A 5 -10.53 -2.40 13.81
C ILE A 5 -11.99 -1.94 13.80
N PHE A 6 -12.87 -2.62 13.07
CA PHE A 6 -14.29 -2.24 12.96
C PHE A 6 -15.02 -2.23 14.31
N GLU A 7 -14.76 -3.23 15.16
CA GLU A 7 -15.46 -3.42 16.43
C GLU A 7 -14.95 -2.50 17.55
N ASN A 8 -13.81 -1.85 17.37
CA ASN A 8 -13.21 -0.96 18.36
C ASN A 8 -12.77 0.36 17.72
N PRO A 9 -13.39 1.49 18.09
CA PRO A 9 -13.07 2.77 17.49
C PRO A 9 -11.70 3.34 17.89
N GLU A 10 -10.99 2.75 18.85
CA GLU A 10 -9.71 3.22 19.35
C GLU A 10 -8.53 2.83 18.44
N TRP A 11 -7.59 3.76 18.31
CA TRP A 11 -6.32 3.50 17.64
C TRP A 11 -5.38 2.73 18.55
N LYS A 12 -4.83 1.64 18.02
CA LYS A 12 -3.77 0.85 18.66
C LYS A 12 -2.45 1.12 17.95
N THR A 13 -1.34 1.08 18.69
CA THR A 13 0.01 1.34 18.17
C THR A 13 0.89 0.12 18.35
N VAL A 14 1.61 -0.25 17.30
CA VAL A 14 2.64 -1.29 17.29
C VAL A 14 3.94 -0.66 16.78
N LYS A 15 5.03 -0.95 17.46
CA LYS A 15 6.37 -0.56 17.02
C LYS A 15 7.08 -1.80 16.51
N PHE A 16 7.71 -1.66 15.37
CA PHE A 16 8.54 -2.69 14.76
C PHE A 16 9.98 -2.21 14.76
N SER A 17 10.93 -3.14 14.90
CA SER A 17 12.31 -2.90 14.51
C SER A 17 12.45 -2.86 12.99
N GLU A 18 13.63 -2.48 12.50
CA GLU A 18 13.95 -2.50 11.07
C GLU A 18 13.84 -3.92 10.49
N ASP A 19 14.43 -4.91 11.17
CA ASP A 19 14.43 -6.33 10.77
C ASP A 19 13.04 -6.98 10.78
N GLU A 20 12.11 -6.47 11.60
CA GLU A 20 10.72 -6.95 11.64
C GLU A 20 9.88 -6.40 10.49
N TYR A 21 10.27 -5.25 9.93
CA TYR A 21 9.49 -4.56 8.91
C TYR A 21 10.04 -4.78 7.49
N PHE A 22 11.36 -4.68 7.34
CA PHE A 22 12.05 -4.78 6.06
C PHE A 22 12.64 -6.19 5.85
N ASP A 23 12.57 -6.63 4.60
CA ASP A 23 13.29 -7.82 4.13
C ASP A 23 14.72 -7.38 3.76
N LEU A 24 15.64 -7.58 4.70
CA LEU A 24 17.04 -7.14 4.61
C LEU A 24 17.97 -8.34 4.50
N ASP A 25 18.90 -8.28 3.56
CA ASP A 25 19.98 -9.26 3.49
C ASP A 25 20.95 -9.13 4.68
N PRO A 26 21.65 -10.20 5.08
CA PRO A 26 22.62 -10.14 6.17
C PRO A 26 23.70 -9.05 5.95
N GLY A 27 23.68 -8.02 6.79
CA GLY A 27 24.62 -6.90 6.74
C GLY A 27 24.18 -5.72 5.86
N GLU A 28 23.03 -5.83 5.21
CA GLU A 28 22.34 -4.70 4.60
C GLU A 28 21.88 -3.70 5.68
N LYS A 29 21.86 -2.41 5.34
CA LYS A 29 21.31 -1.38 6.21
C LYS A 29 19.93 -1.02 5.72
N ALA A 30 18.98 -0.89 6.64
CA ALA A 30 17.66 -0.40 6.32
C ALA A 30 17.73 1.05 5.80
N GLU A 31 17.09 1.28 4.66
CA GLU A 31 16.78 2.59 4.12
C GLU A 31 15.25 2.78 4.08
N TRP A 32 14.78 4.03 3.98
CA TRP A 32 13.34 4.33 4.03
C TRP A 32 12.55 3.71 2.86
N ASP A 33 13.23 3.38 1.77
CA ASP A 33 12.72 2.74 0.56
C ASP A 33 13.12 1.26 0.41
N SER A 34 13.71 0.66 1.46
CA SER A 34 13.95 -0.79 1.51
C SER A 34 12.67 -1.61 1.29
N VAL A 35 12.85 -2.82 0.76
CA VAL A 35 11.75 -3.74 0.48
C VAL A 35 11.14 -4.24 1.80
N ARG A 36 9.82 -4.30 1.83
CA ARG A 36 9.04 -4.76 2.99
C ARG A 36 8.82 -6.26 2.90
N TRP A 37 8.79 -6.95 4.05
CA TRP A 37 8.37 -8.35 4.14
C TRP A 37 6.98 -8.59 3.55
N HIS A 38 6.04 -7.68 3.81
CA HIS A 38 4.66 -7.81 3.35
C HIS A 38 4.21 -6.58 2.56
N ASN A 39 3.54 -6.84 1.44
CA ASN A 39 2.93 -5.79 0.63
C ASN A 39 1.64 -5.25 1.29
N ASP A 40 0.78 -6.15 1.75
CA ASP A 40 -0.43 -5.83 2.51
C ASP A 40 -0.03 -5.50 3.95
N LEU A 41 -0.33 -4.29 4.38
CA LEU A 41 0.05 -3.79 5.70
C LEU A 41 -0.60 -4.54 6.86
N ARG A 42 -1.72 -5.24 6.59
CA ARG A 42 -2.42 -6.05 7.59
C ARG A 42 -1.65 -7.32 7.96
N ASP A 43 -0.78 -7.82 7.08
CA ASP A 43 0.00 -9.04 7.33
C ASP A 43 1.02 -8.89 8.48
N TYR A 44 1.37 -7.66 8.84
CA TYR A 44 2.20 -7.36 10.02
C TYR A 44 1.44 -7.46 11.35
N LEU A 45 0.11 -7.61 11.32
CA LEU A 45 -0.74 -7.65 12.49
C LEU A 45 -1.23 -9.09 12.69
N ASP A 46 -1.07 -9.61 13.91
CA ASP A 46 -1.61 -10.92 14.30
C ASP A 46 -3.13 -10.82 14.58
N LEU A 47 -3.89 -10.47 13.53
CA LEU A 47 -5.33 -10.24 13.54
C LEU A 47 -5.95 -10.72 12.23
N GLU A 48 -7.23 -11.10 12.27
CA GLU A 48 -7.96 -11.42 11.05
C GLU A 48 -8.14 -10.16 10.18
N LYS A 49 -7.73 -10.21 8.90
CA LYS A 49 -7.76 -9.07 7.97
C LYS A 49 -9.13 -8.39 7.88
N ILE A 50 -10.20 -9.18 7.91
CA ILE A 50 -11.59 -8.73 7.83
C ILE A 50 -11.97 -7.77 8.97
N SER A 51 -11.28 -7.87 10.11
CA SER A 51 -11.55 -7.02 11.28
C SER A 51 -10.90 -5.64 11.17
N ILE A 52 -9.89 -5.46 10.31
CA ILE A 52 -9.07 -4.25 10.25
C ILE A 52 -9.70 -3.23 9.32
N GLN A 53 -9.89 -2.01 9.82
CA GLN A 53 -10.51 -0.91 9.09
C GLN A 53 -9.48 0.10 8.58
N TYR A 54 -8.47 0.42 9.40
CA TYR A 54 -7.44 1.39 9.07
C TYR A 54 -6.07 0.90 9.51
N VAL A 55 -5.06 1.17 8.69
CA VAL A 55 -3.64 0.99 9.04
C VAL A 55 -2.85 2.22 8.62
N GLU A 56 -2.02 2.73 9.51
CA GLU A 56 -1.06 3.81 9.27
C GLU A 56 0.34 3.26 9.58
N VAL A 57 1.26 3.33 8.63
CA VAL A 57 2.68 3.09 8.85
C VAL A 57 3.43 4.38 8.62
N VAL A 58 4.37 4.69 9.51
CA VAL A 58 5.30 5.79 9.34
C VAL A 58 6.71 5.23 9.53
N VAL A 59 7.52 5.37 8.49
CA VAL A 59 8.96 5.12 8.48
C VAL A 59 9.67 6.46 8.53
N ILE A 60 10.62 6.61 9.46
CA ILE A 60 11.38 7.85 9.64
C ILE A 60 12.86 7.52 9.51
N ASP A 61 13.49 8.00 8.45
CA ASP A 61 14.93 7.98 8.31
C ASP A 61 15.50 9.30 8.86
N SER A 62 16.00 9.22 10.09
CA SER A 62 16.59 10.36 10.79
C SER A 62 17.90 10.87 10.17
N ILE A 63 18.62 10.05 9.39
CA ILE A 63 19.90 10.42 8.78
C ILE A 63 19.66 11.29 7.56
N SER A 64 18.76 10.87 6.68
CA SER A 64 18.41 11.63 5.47
C SER A 64 17.35 12.71 5.71
N GLY A 65 16.67 12.66 6.86
CA GLY A 65 15.55 13.55 7.18
C GLY A 65 14.29 13.24 6.36
N ILE A 66 14.19 12.03 5.81
CA ILE A 66 13.05 11.57 5.02
C ILE A 66 12.04 10.88 5.93
N SER A 67 10.75 11.12 5.67
CA SER A 67 9.66 10.35 6.27
C SER A 67 8.76 9.80 5.17
N LYS A 68 8.36 8.54 5.31
CA LYS A 68 7.42 7.86 4.44
C LYS A 68 6.24 7.40 5.26
N SER A 69 5.04 7.77 4.86
CA SER A 69 3.80 7.24 5.43
C SER A 69 3.04 6.41 4.41
N LEU A 70 2.44 5.33 4.88
CA LEU A 70 1.53 4.49 4.13
C LEU A 70 0.23 4.37 4.94
N ASN A 71 -0.86 4.87 4.38
CA ASN A 71 -2.15 4.94 5.06
C ASN A 71 -3.17 4.15 4.25
N SER A 72 -3.63 3.02 4.79
CA SER A 72 -4.63 2.18 4.15
C SER A 72 -5.97 2.27 4.89
N THR A 73 -7.04 2.41 4.13
CA THR A 73 -8.42 2.22 4.59
C THR A 73 -9.03 1.02 3.88
N PHE A 74 -9.69 0.16 4.65
CA PHE A 74 -10.29 -1.07 4.17
C PHE A 74 -11.81 -1.04 4.37
N TRP A 75 -12.54 -1.58 3.39
CA TRP A 75 -13.99 -1.80 3.48
C TRP A 75 -14.39 -3.05 2.71
N ASN A 76 -15.68 -3.39 2.75
CA ASN A 76 -16.20 -4.60 2.11
C ASN A 76 -15.44 -5.85 2.57
N GLU A 77 -15.41 -6.08 3.89
CA GLU A 77 -14.71 -7.20 4.51
C GLU A 77 -13.19 -7.22 4.25
N GLY A 78 -12.62 -6.07 3.89
CA GLY A 78 -11.20 -5.93 3.60
C GLY A 78 -10.80 -6.26 2.16
N GLU A 79 -11.77 -6.53 1.30
CA GLU A 79 -11.55 -6.77 -0.13
C GLU A 79 -11.33 -5.47 -0.91
N ASN A 80 -11.82 -4.34 -0.39
CA ASN A 80 -11.59 -3.04 -1.00
C ASN A 80 -10.62 -2.22 -0.16
N GLU A 81 -9.68 -1.55 -0.83
CA GLU A 81 -8.63 -0.76 -0.20
C GLU A 81 -8.39 0.55 -0.94
N ILE A 82 -8.10 1.59 -0.18
CA ILE A 82 -7.40 2.78 -0.66
C ILE A 82 -6.14 2.95 0.18
N THR A 83 -4.99 3.08 -0.47
CA THR A 83 -3.69 3.29 0.14
C THR A 83 -3.13 4.63 -0.32
N GLU A 84 -2.79 5.49 0.62
CA GLU A 84 -2.00 6.70 0.33
C GLU A 84 -0.55 6.49 0.75
N VAL A 85 0.37 6.80 -0.15
CA VAL A 85 1.81 6.82 0.11
C VAL A 85 2.29 8.26 0.03
N VAL A 86 2.79 8.78 1.14
CA VAL A 86 3.35 10.15 1.21
C VAL A 86 4.78 10.07 1.67
N VAL A 87 5.71 10.54 0.83
CA VAL A 87 7.11 10.74 1.17
C VAL A 87 7.33 12.24 1.33
N SER A 88 7.88 12.64 2.47
CA SER A 88 8.25 14.02 2.79
C SER A 88 9.74 14.10 3.08
N GLY A 89 10.40 15.16 2.59
CA GLY A 89 11.83 15.36 2.75
C GLY A 89 12.42 16.07 1.53
N LYS A 90 13.63 15.67 1.12
CA LYS A 90 14.32 16.23 -0.05
C LYS A 90 13.56 16.02 -1.35
N THR A 91 12.89 14.87 -1.48
CA THR A 91 11.99 14.56 -2.60
C THR A 91 10.62 14.30 -1.99
N SER A 92 9.65 15.13 -2.34
CA SER A 92 8.26 14.93 -1.96
C SER A 92 7.56 14.10 -3.03
N TYR A 93 6.91 13.02 -2.61
CA TYR A 93 6.14 12.14 -3.48
C TYR A 93 4.82 11.83 -2.80
N HIS A 94 3.74 11.85 -3.58
CA HIS A 94 2.42 11.48 -3.10
C HIS A 94 1.76 10.59 -4.13
N GLU A 95 1.20 9.49 -3.66
CA GLU A 95 0.48 8.53 -4.46
C GLU A 95 -0.76 8.02 -3.73
N THR A 96 -1.81 7.77 -4.50
CA THR A 96 -3.02 7.07 -4.07
C THR A 96 -3.19 5.83 -4.93
N ILE A 97 -3.30 4.67 -4.30
CA ILE A 97 -3.67 3.39 -4.93
C ILE A 97 -5.06 3.02 -4.44
N ILE A 98 -5.94 2.66 -5.35
CA ILE A 98 -7.30 2.20 -5.06
C ILE A 98 -7.44 0.80 -5.66
N SER A 99 -7.91 -0.15 -4.87
CA SER A 99 -8.24 -1.51 -5.30
C SER A 99 -9.66 -1.84 -4.84
N VAL A 100 -10.55 -2.17 -5.78
CA VAL A 100 -11.96 -2.43 -5.48
C VAL A 100 -12.40 -3.72 -6.15
N LYS A 101 -13.01 -4.63 -5.39
CA LYS A 101 -13.71 -5.80 -5.94
C LYS A 101 -14.97 -5.33 -6.67
N ILE A 102 -15.02 -5.59 -7.97
CA ILE A 102 -16.15 -5.21 -8.85
C ILE A 102 -17.00 -6.41 -9.27
N GLN A 103 -16.53 -7.64 -9.04
CA GLN A 103 -17.23 -8.88 -9.38
C GLN A 103 -16.83 -10.01 -8.43
N GLU A 104 -17.78 -10.90 -8.09
CA GLU A 104 -17.57 -12.03 -7.16
C GLU A 104 -17.25 -13.37 -7.86
N ALA A 105 -17.76 -13.61 -9.07
CA ALA A 105 -17.58 -14.87 -9.79
C ALA A 105 -17.45 -14.64 -11.31
N PRO A 106 -16.24 -14.79 -11.90
CA PRO A 106 -14.96 -14.83 -11.21
C PRO A 106 -14.71 -13.56 -10.38
N ILE A 107 -13.83 -13.64 -9.38
CA ILE A 107 -13.43 -12.48 -8.60
C ILE A 107 -12.65 -11.53 -9.52
N VAL A 108 -13.05 -10.27 -9.58
CA VAL A 108 -12.36 -9.24 -10.35
C VAL A 108 -12.17 -8.00 -9.48
N PHE A 109 -10.93 -7.51 -9.43
CA PHE A 109 -10.56 -6.23 -8.84
C PHE A 109 -10.28 -5.21 -9.94
N GLU A 110 -10.77 -3.99 -9.76
CA GLU A 110 -10.32 -2.81 -10.49
C GLU A 110 -9.26 -2.09 -9.65
N ILE A 111 -8.15 -1.74 -10.28
CA ILE A 111 -7.03 -1.07 -9.63
C ILE A 111 -6.75 0.24 -10.36
N LEU A 112 -6.72 1.34 -9.59
CA LEU A 112 -6.36 2.67 -10.04
C LEU A 112 -5.17 3.17 -9.22
N ARG A 113 -4.17 3.74 -9.90
CA ARG A 113 -3.01 4.36 -9.25
C ARG A 113 -2.90 5.79 -9.74
N PHE A 114 -2.74 6.71 -8.80
CA PHE A 114 -2.54 8.12 -9.07
C PHE A 114 -1.26 8.57 -8.40
N HIS A 115 -0.40 9.28 -9.11
CA HIS A 115 0.64 10.11 -8.48
C HIS A 115 0.22 11.57 -8.56
N TYR A 116 0.83 12.43 -7.75
CA TYR A 116 0.48 13.85 -7.73
C TYR A 116 1.56 14.69 -8.40
N GLU A 117 1.15 15.49 -9.38
CA GLU A 117 1.98 16.52 -10.02
C GLU A 117 1.35 17.88 -9.78
N ASN A 118 2.10 18.82 -9.20
CA ASN A 118 1.59 20.17 -8.88
C ASN A 118 0.27 20.14 -8.08
N ASN A 119 0.15 19.21 -7.13
CA ASN A 119 -1.05 18.94 -6.32
C ASN A 119 -2.28 18.48 -7.11
N LEU A 120 -2.12 18.01 -8.34
CA LEU A 120 -3.18 17.40 -9.14
C LEU A 120 -2.96 15.88 -9.21
N PRO A 121 -4.00 15.06 -8.97
CA PRO A 121 -3.90 13.63 -9.16
C PRO A 121 -3.80 13.33 -10.66
N VAL A 122 -2.74 12.64 -11.05
CA VAL A 122 -2.49 12.15 -12.40
C VAL A 122 -2.62 10.64 -12.36
N LEU A 123 -3.56 10.09 -13.13
CA LEU A 123 -3.69 8.64 -13.27
C LEU A 123 -2.39 8.10 -13.88
N SER A 124 -1.74 7.15 -13.21
CA SER A 124 -0.51 6.49 -13.67
C SER A 124 -0.73 5.06 -14.10
N TYR A 125 -1.75 4.41 -13.54
CA TYR A 125 -2.13 3.05 -13.88
C TYR A 125 -3.64 2.83 -13.67
N HIS A 126 -4.25 2.10 -14.59
CA HIS A 126 -5.60 1.54 -14.47
C HIS A 126 -5.59 0.15 -15.08
N GLY A 127 -5.99 -0.85 -14.30
CA GLY A 127 -6.12 -2.22 -14.77
C GLY A 127 -7.13 -3.01 -13.97
N PHE A 128 -7.38 -4.22 -14.43
CA PHE A 128 -8.20 -5.22 -13.77
C PHE A 128 -7.37 -6.45 -13.45
N ILE A 129 -7.54 -7.00 -12.25
CA ILE A 129 -6.99 -8.29 -11.87
C ILE A 129 -8.16 -9.26 -11.68
N LYS A 130 -8.21 -10.29 -12.52
CA LYS A 130 -9.17 -11.39 -12.41
C LYS A 130 -8.47 -12.56 -11.72
N ARG A 131 -9.05 -13.05 -10.63
CA ARG A 131 -8.58 -14.26 -9.93
C ARG A 131 -9.39 -15.47 -10.39
N ASN A 132 -8.70 -16.46 -10.92
CA ASN A 132 -9.26 -17.72 -11.37
C ASN A 132 -9.44 -18.70 -10.19
N GLU A 133 -10.26 -19.74 -10.38
CA GLU A 133 -10.54 -20.75 -9.34
C GLU A 133 -9.30 -21.54 -8.90
N ASP A 134 -8.29 -21.67 -9.78
CA ASP A 134 -7.02 -22.32 -9.50
C ASP A 134 -6.03 -21.43 -8.72
N GLY A 135 -6.44 -20.21 -8.36
CA GLY A 135 -5.61 -19.22 -7.68
C GLY A 135 -4.70 -18.41 -8.60
N SER A 136 -4.70 -18.66 -9.92
CA SER A 136 -3.98 -17.82 -10.87
C SER A 136 -4.65 -16.45 -11.03
N GLU A 137 -3.85 -15.44 -11.40
CA GLU A 137 -4.34 -14.09 -11.65
C GLU A 137 -4.05 -13.67 -13.09
N GLU A 138 -5.06 -13.08 -13.74
CA GLU A 138 -4.99 -12.50 -15.08
C GLU A 138 -5.10 -10.98 -14.97
N GLU A 139 -4.10 -10.26 -15.47
CA GLU A 139 -4.10 -8.80 -15.51
C GLU A 139 -4.55 -8.29 -16.87
N ARG A 140 -5.46 -7.31 -16.87
CA ARG A 140 -5.80 -6.51 -18.05
C ARG A 140 -5.54 -5.04 -17.77
N ILE A 141 -4.51 -4.49 -18.42
CA ILE A 141 -4.18 -3.08 -18.33
C ILE A 141 -5.07 -2.27 -19.28
N VAL A 142 -5.71 -1.23 -18.75
CA VAL A 142 -6.49 -0.25 -19.52
C VAL A 142 -5.63 0.96 -19.85
N TYR A 143 -4.86 1.43 -18.86
CA TYR A 143 -4.00 2.60 -18.99
C TYR A 143 -2.75 2.41 -18.13
N THR A 144 -1.60 2.83 -18.66
CA THR A 144 -0.36 2.95 -17.90
C THR A 144 0.49 4.05 -18.53
N ILE A 145 1.18 4.82 -17.69
CA ILE A 145 2.22 5.73 -18.18
C ILE A 145 3.45 4.88 -18.49
N SER A 146 3.83 4.77 -19.77
CA SER A 146 5.11 4.17 -20.13
C SER A 146 6.26 5.06 -19.64
N LYS A 147 7.27 4.47 -19.01
CA LYS A 147 8.51 5.13 -18.54
C LYS A 147 9.33 5.82 -19.65
N GLU A 148 8.84 5.90 -20.88
CA GLU A 148 9.53 6.54 -22.01
C GLU A 148 9.39 8.06 -22.04
N ARG A 149 8.57 8.67 -21.15
CA ARG A 149 8.37 10.13 -21.09
C ARG A 149 9.26 10.87 -20.09
N GLU A 150 10.16 10.18 -19.40
CA GLU A 150 11.06 10.77 -18.38
C GLU A 150 12.56 10.72 -18.77
N ARG A 151 12.89 10.82 -20.06
CA ARG A 151 14.27 11.04 -20.54
C ARG A 151 14.42 12.33 -21.31
#